data_AF-A0AB34ISD2-F1
#
_entry.id   AF-A0AB34ISD2-F1
#
_cell.length_a   1.000
_cell.length_b   1.000
_cell.length_c   1.000
_cell.angle_alpha   90.00
_cell.angle_beta   90.00
_cell.angle_gamma   90.00
#
_symmetry.space_group_name_H-M   'P 1'
#
loop_
_entity.id
_entity.type
_entity.pdbx_description
1 polymer ?
#
loop_
_entity_poly.entity_id
_entity_poly.type
_entity_poly.pdbx_seq_one_letter_code
_entity_poly.pdbx_strand_id
1 'polypeptide(L)'
;MPRDEESAAAPTSDTPSADAHYPPAAAAKAAVETPPSALLVHSALITGQVLFGGGSVVGKLGVASFNPMMFALIREGVAGVLLLAWAIYKDGFRRPKLADTGVFLACGFFIFTNQACFIVGDKLAGAVIGSAWQPTQPVFTLLISMLVGWERFTLGKGAGILISLGGAVFMVVYGADFGSKDATSLLAGNALFFFNCMGTSMYVICAKVVLLRGYPASSVTAWSYLVGALLLFPVASGFSSSCDLVAFICPPEPLTEPLSCGALPTSCDPWAVPSSAILPLAYWILGNSCVAYWLMTWANRHAQAGFVLAYCALQPLTSTLLSVVIISFVGNVGGLQLPGLNLLGGIAIVIGLITILREGVKDAENRAATAFTTLQEEWETTSRPEGGRSKQRGAGASKGGRAPVQTCEMGSTSG
;
A
#
# COMPACT_ATOMS: atom_id res chain seq x y z
N MET A 1 -63.02 28.12 -52.97
CA MET A 1 -62.34 28.52 -54.22
C MET A 1 -61.20 27.56 -54.45
N PRO A 2 -61.06 27.00 -55.67
CA PRO A 2 -60.37 25.73 -55.95
C PRO A 2 -58.92 25.95 -56.47
N ARG A 3 -58.26 24.82 -56.82
CA ARG A 3 -57.06 24.60 -57.67
C ARG A 3 -55.87 23.98 -56.91
N ASP A 4 -55.15 22.96 -57.36
CA ASP A 4 -55.17 22.13 -58.58
C ASP A 4 -54.45 20.79 -58.28
N GLU A 5 -54.69 19.82 -59.15
CA GLU A 5 -54.19 18.44 -59.19
C GLU A 5 -52.71 18.29 -59.64
N GLU A 6 -52.26 17.02 -59.62
CA GLU A 6 -51.34 16.36 -60.58
C GLU A 6 -49.90 16.08 -60.08
N SER A 7 -49.60 14.84 -59.62
CA SER A 7 -48.99 13.70 -60.37
C SER A 7 -47.44 13.79 -60.37
N ALA A 8 -46.60 12.75 -60.26
CA ALA A 8 -46.70 11.32 -60.49
C ALA A 8 -45.49 10.58 -59.84
N ALA A 9 -45.61 9.25 -59.75
CA ALA A 9 -44.55 8.24 -59.86
C ALA A 9 -43.66 7.87 -58.64
N ALA A 10 -43.96 6.69 -58.09
CA ALA A 10 -42.96 5.75 -57.56
C ALA A 10 -42.27 5.00 -58.72
N PRO A 11 -41.06 4.40 -58.54
CA PRO A 11 -41.04 3.01 -58.07
C PRO A 11 -39.88 2.63 -57.12
N THR A 12 -40.20 1.64 -56.28
CA THR A 12 -39.40 0.60 -55.62
C THR A 12 -37.90 0.45 -55.96
N SER A 13 -37.06 0.24 -54.94
CA SER A 13 -36.22 -0.97 -54.81
C SER A 13 -35.39 -0.98 -53.51
N ASP A 14 -35.57 -2.06 -52.74
CA ASP A 14 -34.53 -2.81 -52.01
C ASP A 14 -33.88 -2.21 -50.76
N THR A 15 -34.41 -2.62 -49.60
CA THR A 15 -33.57 -2.95 -48.44
C THR A 15 -32.87 -4.30 -48.65
N PRO A 16 -31.61 -4.43 -48.21
CA PRO A 16 -31.37 -5.41 -47.15
C PRO A 16 -30.60 -4.81 -45.96
N SER A 17 -31.02 -5.27 -44.78
CA SER A 17 -30.42 -5.03 -43.46
C SER A 17 -28.92 -5.33 -43.37
N ALA A 18 -28.19 -4.50 -42.63
CA ALA A 18 -27.04 -4.95 -41.86
C ALA A 18 -26.85 -4.06 -40.63
N ASP A 19 -27.19 -4.64 -39.49
CA ASP A 19 -26.91 -4.14 -38.15
C ASP A 19 -25.43 -3.81 -37.97
N ALA A 20 -25.11 -2.52 -37.86
CA ALA A 20 -23.94 -2.05 -37.14
C ALA A 20 -24.45 -1.36 -35.88
N HIS A 21 -24.67 -2.17 -34.84
CA HIS A 21 -24.99 -1.70 -33.49
C HIS A 21 -23.75 -0.99 -32.91
N TYR A 22 -23.44 0.20 -33.41
CA TYR A 22 -22.56 1.12 -32.69
C TYR A 22 -23.30 1.52 -31.42
N PRO A 23 -22.70 1.37 -30.22
CA PRO A 23 -23.30 1.91 -29.03
C PRO A 23 -23.46 3.44 -29.22
N PRO A 24 -24.63 4.02 -28.90
CA PRO A 24 -24.88 5.42 -29.12
C PRO A 24 -23.81 6.25 -28.39
N ALA A 25 -23.27 7.26 -29.07
CA ALA A 25 -22.21 8.16 -28.62
C ALA A 25 -22.45 8.83 -27.24
N ALA A 26 -23.65 8.68 -26.67
CA ALA A 26 -23.98 9.02 -25.29
C ALA A 26 -23.31 8.11 -24.23
N ALA A 27 -22.95 6.86 -24.57
CA ALA A 27 -22.20 5.95 -23.69
C ALA A 27 -20.68 6.25 -23.65
N ALA A 28 -20.17 7.02 -24.62
CA ALA A 28 -18.77 7.44 -24.69
C ALA A 28 -18.45 8.69 -23.83
N LYS A 29 -19.45 9.22 -23.12
CA LYS A 29 -19.33 10.42 -22.26
C LYS A 29 -19.27 10.11 -20.76
N ALA A 30 -19.01 8.87 -20.36
CA ALA A 30 -18.33 8.66 -19.10
C ALA A 30 -16.93 9.24 -19.28
N ALA A 31 -16.67 10.42 -18.71
CA ALA A 31 -15.39 11.10 -18.80
C ALA A 31 -14.27 10.08 -18.53
N VAL A 32 -13.59 9.64 -19.59
CA VAL A 32 -12.37 8.86 -19.47
C VAL A 32 -11.37 9.86 -18.92
N GLU A 33 -11.31 9.97 -17.59
CA GLU A 33 -10.18 10.64 -16.94
C GLU A 33 -8.94 9.95 -17.49
N THR A 34 -8.16 10.68 -18.28
CA THR A 34 -6.90 10.17 -18.83
C THR A 34 -6.05 9.71 -17.64
N PRO A 35 -5.56 8.46 -17.63
CA PRO A 35 -4.76 7.98 -16.53
C PRO A 35 -3.55 8.91 -16.34
N PRO A 36 -3.15 9.20 -15.09
CA PRO A 36 -2.01 10.07 -14.83
C PRO A 36 -0.76 9.50 -15.48
N SER A 37 0.16 10.38 -15.87
CA SER A 37 1.44 9.94 -16.43
C SER A 37 2.22 9.11 -15.39
N ALA A 38 2.96 8.11 -15.85
CA ALA A 38 3.77 7.27 -14.98
C ALA A 38 4.74 8.11 -14.12
N LEU A 39 5.34 9.15 -14.70
CA LEU A 39 6.21 10.09 -14.01
C LEU A 39 5.52 10.74 -12.80
N LEU A 40 4.26 11.14 -12.94
CA LEU A 40 3.49 11.74 -11.84
C LEU A 40 3.32 10.73 -10.70
N VAL A 41 2.94 9.48 -11.02
CA VAL A 41 2.76 8.42 -10.02
C VAL A 41 4.07 8.12 -9.29
N HIS A 42 5.18 7.97 -10.02
CA HIS A 42 6.49 7.74 -9.42
C HIS A 42 6.96 8.91 -8.55
N SER A 43 6.77 10.15 -9.02
CA SER A 43 7.15 11.34 -8.24
C SER A 43 6.37 11.44 -6.92
N ALA A 44 5.07 11.12 -6.92
CA ALA A 44 4.23 11.09 -5.74
C ALA A 44 4.71 10.04 -4.73
N LEU A 45 5.02 8.84 -5.21
CA LEU A 45 5.55 7.75 -4.38
C LEU A 45 6.92 8.11 -3.79
N ILE A 46 7.87 8.59 -4.61
CA ILE A 46 9.19 9.00 -4.13
C ILE A 46 9.06 10.09 -3.07
N THR A 47 8.26 11.12 -3.34
CA THR A 47 8.04 12.24 -2.40
C THR A 47 7.47 11.74 -1.08
N GLY A 48 6.43 10.90 -1.11
CA GLY A 48 5.84 10.35 0.10
C GLY A 48 6.83 9.54 0.94
N GLN A 49 7.68 8.74 0.30
CA GLN A 49 8.63 7.89 1.01
C GLN A 49 9.85 8.66 1.54
N VAL A 50 10.28 9.72 0.85
CA VAL A 50 11.27 10.66 1.39
C VAL A 50 10.71 11.38 2.62
N LEU A 51 9.45 11.82 2.59
CA LEU A 51 8.79 12.40 3.76
C LEU A 51 8.70 11.40 4.93
N PHE A 52 8.33 10.14 4.67
CA PHE A 52 8.32 9.13 5.74
C PHE A 52 9.72 8.82 6.30
N GLY A 53 10.74 8.72 5.45
CA GLY A 53 12.13 8.49 5.88
C GLY A 53 12.75 9.67 6.63
N GLY A 54 12.45 10.92 6.22
CA GLY A 54 12.79 12.10 7.03
C GLY A 54 11.99 12.12 8.34
N GLY A 55 10.74 11.66 8.26
CA GLY A 55 9.81 11.38 9.35
C GLY A 55 10.43 10.62 10.50
N SER A 56 11.02 9.45 10.26
CA SER A 56 11.60 8.62 11.33
C SER A 56 12.64 9.39 12.14
N VAL A 57 13.50 10.17 11.48
CA VAL A 57 14.55 10.95 12.14
C VAL A 57 13.97 12.13 12.92
N VAL A 58 13.15 12.96 12.26
CA VAL A 58 12.52 14.13 12.88
C VAL A 58 11.60 13.72 14.04
N GLY A 59 10.91 12.59 13.89
CA GLY A 59 10.03 12.03 14.89
C GLY A 59 10.75 11.61 16.15
N LYS A 60 11.90 10.94 16.03
CA LYS A 60 12.74 10.59 17.18
C LYS A 60 13.12 11.81 18.01
N LEU A 61 13.46 12.91 17.35
CA LEU A 61 13.74 14.20 18.02
C LEU A 61 12.52 14.77 18.74
N GLY A 62 11.32 14.64 18.17
CA GLY A 62 10.08 15.12 18.77
C GLY A 62 9.54 14.26 19.91
N VAL A 63 9.65 12.93 19.78
CA VAL A 63 9.14 11.94 20.74
C VAL A 63 10.17 11.66 21.85
N ALA A 64 11.39 12.21 21.77
CA ALA A 64 12.42 12.06 22.79
C ALA A 64 11.91 12.38 24.21
N SER A 65 11.10 13.44 24.35
CA SER A 65 10.63 13.96 25.64
C SER A 65 9.12 14.03 25.79
N PHE A 66 8.38 13.53 24.80
CA PHE A 66 6.94 13.65 24.74
C PHE A 66 6.28 12.28 24.79
N ASN A 67 5.14 12.21 25.47
CA ASN A 67 4.35 10.98 25.57
C ASN A 67 4.00 10.49 24.14
N PRO A 68 4.50 9.31 23.73
CA PRO A 68 4.39 8.83 22.36
C PRO A 68 2.93 8.63 21.93
N MET A 69 2.06 8.23 22.84
CA MET A 69 0.64 8.02 22.53
C MET A 69 -0.12 9.33 22.39
N MET A 70 0.20 10.35 23.20
CA MET A 70 -0.35 11.70 23.02
C MET A 70 0.15 12.33 21.73
N PHE A 71 1.42 12.15 21.39
CA PHE A 71 1.97 12.57 20.09
C PHE A 71 1.21 11.93 18.93
N ALA A 72 0.96 10.62 19.00
CA ALA A 72 0.14 9.92 18.01
C ALA A 72 -1.27 10.51 17.91
N LEU A 73 -1.95 10.73 19.05
CA LEU A 73 -3.31 11.25 19.08
C LEU A 73 -3.41 12.66 18.48
N ILE A 74 -2.54 13.58 18.88
CA ILE A 74 -2.56 14.95 18.34
C ILE A 74 -2.26 14.93 16.84
N ARG A 75 -1.25 14.16 16.43
CA ARG A 75 -0.88 14.02 15.02
C ARG A 75 -2.05 13.54 14.17
N GLU A 76 -2.69 12.44 14.55
CA GLU A 76 -3.77 11.82 13.79
C GLU A 76 -5.07 12.64 13.85
N GLY A 77 -5.38 13.22 15.01
CA GLY A 77 -6.55 14.08 15.20
C GLY A 77 -6.48 15.33 14.33
N VAL A 78 -5.35 16.06 14.37
CA VAL A 78 -5.16 17.27 13.57
C VAL A 78 -5.10 16.91 12.08
N ALA A 79 -4.32 15.90 11.70
CA ALA A 79 -4.24 15.47 10.30
C ALA A 79 -5.60 15.01 9.76
N GLY A 80 -6.40 14.28 10.54
CA GLY A 80 -7.74 13.84 10.15
C GLY A 80 -8.67 15.01 9.83
N VAL A 81 -8.64 16.07 10.64
CA VAL A 81 -9.42 17.30 10.38
C VAL A 81 -8.93 18.02 9.12
N LEU A 82 -7.61 18.19 8.96
CA LEU A 82 -7.02 18.83 7.79
C LEU A 82 -7.30 18.06 6.49
N LEU A 83 -7.16 16.74 6.53
CA LEU A 83 -7.47 15.85 5.42
C LEU A 83 -8.96 15.86 5.08
N LEU A 84 -9.84 15.93 6.08
CA LEU A 84 -11.28 16.07 5.84
C LEU A 84 -11.59 17.41 5.16
N ALA A 85 -11.01 18.52 5.64
CA ALA A 85 -11.16 19.82 5.01
C ALA A 85 -10.68 19.81 3.56
N TRP A 86 -9.52 19.19 3.31
CA TRP A 86 -9.00 18.98 1.95
C TRP A 86 -9.92 18.13 1.07
N ALA A 87 -10.48 17.04 1.61
CA ALA A 87 -11.41 16.18 0.90
C ALA A 87 -12.71 16.91 0.53
N ILE A 88 -13.25 17.71 1.45
CA ILE A 88 -14.44 18.54 1.20
C ILE A 88 -14.16 19.58 0.12
N TYR A 89 -13.01 20.26 0.19
CA TYR A 89 -12.60 21.26 -0.80
C TYR A 89 -12.41 20.66 -2.20
N LYS A 90 -11.71 19.52 -2.30
CA LYS A 90 -11.31 18.91 -3.58
C LYS A 90 -12.44 18.10 -4.24
N ASP A 91 -13.13 17.27 -3.47
CA ASP A 91 -14.01 16.22 -4.00
C ASP A 91 -15.48 16.35 -3.53
N GLY A 92 -15.77 17.40 -2.75
CA GLY A 92 -17.00 17.54 -2.01
C GLY A 92 -17.07 16.59 -0.82
N PHE A 93 -18.08 16.79 0.03
CA PHE A 93 -18.26 15.94 1.19
C PHE A 93 -18.86 14.58 0.83
N ARG A 94 -18.00 13.58 0.63
CA ARG A 94 -18.40 12.19 0.33
C ARG A 94 -18.32 11.30 1.56
N ARG A 95 -19.48 10.95 2.10
CA ARG A 95 -19.59 10.02 3.23
C ARG A 95 -19.46 8.57 2.77
N PRO A 96 -18.84 7.67 3.57
CA PRO A 96 -18.89 6.24 3.34
C PRO A 96 -20.34 5.76 3.29
N LYS A 97 -20.68 4.97 2.27
CA LYS A 97 -21.96 4.26 2.23
C LYS A 97 -21.99 3.22 3.34
N LEU A 98 -23.19 2.91 3.85
CA LEU A 98 -23.37 1.94 4.93
C LEU A 98 -22.76 0.56 4.62
N ALA A 99 -22.85 0.12 3.36
CA ALA A 99 -22.26 -1.13 2.87
C ALA A 99 -20.72 -1.13 2.87
N ASP A 100 -20.10 0.04 2.82
CA ASP A 100 -18.64 0.21 2.76
C ASP A 100 -18.04 0.57 4.13
N THR A 101 -18.88 0.91 5.12
CA THR A 101 -18.46 1.32 6.47
C THR A 101 -17.50 0.32 7.11
N GLY A 102 -17.73 -0.99 6.95
CA GLY A 102 -16.84 -2.01 7.50
C GLY A 102 -15.40 -1.92 6.98
N VAL A 103 -15.22 -1.61 5.69
CA VAL A 103 -13.89 -1.47 5.09
C VAL A 103 -13.23 -0.15 5.51
N PHE A 104 -14.00 0.93 5.68
CA PHE A 104 -13.47 2.18 6.23
C PHE A 104 -13.04 2.05 7.70
N LEU A 105 -13.82 1.31 8.51
CA LEU A 105 -13.43 0.98 9.88
C LEU A 105 -12.15 0.15 9.91
N ALA A 106 -12.02 -0.83 9.00
CA ALA A 106 -10.79 -1.59 8.85
C ALA A 106 -9.60 -0.70 8.46
N CYS A 107 -9.75 0.19 7.46
CA CYS A 107 -8.71 1.16 7.09
C CYS A 107 -8.26 2.00 8.29
N GLY A 108 -9.22 2.52 9.08
CA GLY A 108 -8.92 3.30 10.27
C GLY A 108 -8.24 2.50 11.38
N PHE A 109 -8.65 1.25 11.61
CA PHE A 109 -7.99 0.34 12.55
C PHE A 109 -6.54 0.05 12.15
N PHE A 110 -6.27 -0.14 10.86
CA PHE A 110 -4.94 -0.38 10.36
C PHE A 110 -4.06 0.88 10.39
N ILE A 111 -4.62 2.08 10.18
CA ILE A 111 -3.94 3.36 10.46
C ILE A 111 -3.63 3.47 11.96
N PHE A 112 -4.59 3.22 12.85
CA PHE A 112 -4.37 3.22 14.30
C PHE A 112 -3.20 2.31 14.70
N THR A 113 -3.22 1.05 14.26
CA THR A 113 -2.19 0.05 14.57
C THR A 113 -0.83 0.49 14.03
N ASN A 114 -0.79 0.92 12.78
CA ASN A 114 0.39 1.44 12.12
C ASN A 114 1.05 2.57 12.92
N GLN A 115 0.28 3.61 13.24
CA GLN A 115 0.82 4.83 13.84
C GLN A 115 1.23 4.60 15.31
N ALA A 116 0.40 3.91 16.10
CA ALA A 116 0.71 3.60 17.49
C ALA A 116 1.97 2.74 17.60
N CYS A 117 2.05 1.65 16.82
CA CYS A 117 3.19 0.75 16.88
C CYS A 117 4.47 1.40 16.33
N PHE A 118 4.40 2.25 15.30
CA PHE A 118 5.59 2.95 14.81
C PHE A 118 6.17 3.87 15.87
N ILE A 119 5.34 4.69 16.50
CA ILE A 119 5.80 5.73 17.42
C ILE A 119 6.39 5.12 18.69
N VAL A 120 5.70 4.14 19.27
CA VAL A 120 6.22 3.43 20.45
C VAL A 120 7.44 2.59 20.07
N GLY A 121 7.44 1.95 18.90
CA GLY A 121 8.59 1.21 18.38
C GLY A 121 9.82 2.09 18.18
N ASP A 122 9.66 3.29 17.60
CA ASP A 122 10.72 4.29 17.43
C ASP A 122 11.29 4.75 18.77
N LYS A 123 10.43 4.86 19.79
CA LYS A 123 10.89 5.21 21.12
C LYS A 123 11.75 4.10 21.73
N LEU A 124 11.34 2.84 21.61
CA LEU A 124 12.00 1.68 22.23
C LEU A 124 13.21 1.13 21.45
N ALA A 125 13.19 1.19 20.12
CA ALA A 125 14.22 0.60 19.26
C ALA A 125 14.95 1.64 18.37
N GLY A 126 14.40 2.83 18.17
CA GLY A 126 15.06 3.91 17.44
C GLY A 126 14.73 4.00 15.95
N ALA A 127 14.96 5.20 15.40
CA ALA A 127 14.57 5.60 14.04
C ALA A 127 15.29 4.85 12.92
N VAL A 128 16.57 4.51 13.13
CA VAL A 128 17.33 3.77 12.13
C VAL A 128 16.75 2.36 11.98
N ILE A 129 16.51 1.67 13.09
CA ILE A 129 15.88 0.34 13.09
C ILE A 129 14.47 0.43 12.50
N GLY A 130 13.65 1.39 12.94
CA GLY A 130 12.30 1.60 12.41
C GLY A 130 12.28 1.82 10.90
N SER A 131 13.13 2.69 10.38
CA SER A 131 13.24 2.94 8.94
C SER A 131 13.70 1.71 8.15
N ALA A 132 14.54 0.85 8.73
CA ALA A 132 15.01 -0.38 8.10
C ALA A 132 13.95 -1.49 8.05
N TRP A 133 12.90 -1.43 8.88
CA TRP A 133 11.74 -2.33 8.81
C TRP A 133 10.80 -2.03 7.64
N GLN A 134 10.72 -0.78 7.22
CA GLN A 134 9.76 -0.29 6.22
C GLN A 134 9.78 -1.05 4.88
N PRO A 135 10.93 -1.52 4.35
CA PRO A 135 10.97 -2.31 3.11
C PRO A 135 10.34 -3.72 3.26
N THR A 136 9.93 -4.14 4.46
CA THR A 136 9.14 -5.37 4.67
C THR A 136 7.64 -5.19 4.36
N GLN A 137 7.12 -3.96 4.31
CA GLN A 137 5.73 -3.66 3.96
C GLN A 137 5.30 -4.26 2.60
N PRO A 138 6.05 -4.12 1.49
CA PRO A 138 5.70 -4.78 0.23
C PRO A 138 5.71 -6.31 0.33
N VAL A 139 6.55 -6.89 1.20
CA VAL A 139 6.60 -8.35 1.44
C VAL A 139 5.31 -8.83 2.11
N PHE A 140 4.87 -8.14 3.17
CA PHE A 140 3.58 -8.43 3.81
C PHE A 140 2.42 -8.22 2.85
N THR A 141 2.43 -7.14 2.08
CA THR A 141 1.39 -6.85 1.09
C THR A 141 1.27 -7.96 0.04
N LEU A 142 2.39 -8.44 -0.48
CA LEU A 142 2.44 -9.57 -1.41
C LEU A 142 1.90 -10.84 -0.76
N LEU A 143 2.37 -11.18 0.44
CA LEU A 143 1.90 -12.35 1.18
C LEU A 143 0.39 -12.33 1.40
N ILE A 144 -0.16 -11.21 1.86
CA ILE A 144 -1.60 -11.04 2.07
C ILE A 144 -2.34 -11.12 0.73
N SER A 145 -1.82 -10.48 -0.32
CA SER A 145 -2.42 -10.51 -1.66
C SER A 145 -2.45 -11.93 -2.25
N MET A 146 -1.44 -12.76 -1.96
CA MET A 146 -1.44 -14.19 -2.31
C MET A 146 -2.48 -14.97 -1.51
N LEU A 147 -2.60 -14.74 -0.19
CA LEU A 147 -3.59 -15.40 0.67
C LEU A 147 -5.04 -15.07 0.26
N VAL A 148 -5.28 -13.84 -0.20
CA VAL A 148 -6.58 -13.39 -0.73
C VAL A 148 -6.82 -13.88 -2.17
N GLY A 149 -5.80 -14.43 -2.83
CA GLY A 149 -5.89 -14.94 -4.22
C GLY A 149 -5.81 -13.85 -5.30
N TRP A 150 -5.37 -12.64 -4.95
CA TRP A 150 -5.17 -11.54 -5.91
C TRP A 150 -3.85 -11.64 -6.66
N GLU A 151 -2.86 -12.32 -6.11
CA GLU A 151 -1.55 -12.52 -6.74
C GLU A 151 -1.15 -14.00 -6.76
N ARG A 152 -0.56 -14.44 -7.88
CA ARG A 152 -0.04 -15.79 -8.02
C ARG A 152 1.30 -15.94 -7.31
N PHE A 153 1.48 -17.10 -6.69
CA PHE A 153 2.77 -17.52 -6.13
C PHE A 153 3.70 -18.01 -7.24
N THR A 154 4.95 -17.60 -7.15
CA THR A 154 6.07 -18.06 -8.01
C THR A 154 7.25 -18.38 -7.11
N LEU A 155 8.11 -19.31 -7.52
CA LEU A 155 9.32 -19.65 -6.75
C LEU A 155 10.22 -18.43 -6.52
N GLY A 156 10.34 -17.51 -7.49
CA GLY A 156 11.12 -16.28 -7.34
C GLY A 156 10.58 -15.36 -6.24
N LYS A 157 9.26 -15.12 -6.23
CA LYS A 157 8.59 -14.39 -5.13
C LYS A 157 8.78 -15.10 -3.78
N GLY A 158 8.67 -16.43 -3.73
CA GLY A 158 8.91 -17.21 -2.53
C GLY A 158 10.33 -17.04 -1.97
N ALA A 159 11.34 -17.13 -2.82
CA ALA A 159 12.73 -16.90 -2.45
C ALA A 159 12.96 -15.47 -1.93
N GLY A 160 12.43 -14.46 -2.61
CA GLY A 160 12.55 -13.07 -2.17
C GLY A 160 11.84 -12.78 -0.85
N ILE A 161 10.69 -13.43 -0.58
CA ILE A 161 10.01 -13.36 0.72
C ILE A 161 10.90 -13.95 1.83
N LEU A 162 11.48 -15.14 1.61
CA LEU A 162 12.34 -15.80 2.60
C LEU A 162 13.60 -14.98 2.91
N ILE A 163 14.25 -14.41 1.88
CA ILE A 163 15.40 -13.52 2.05
C ILE A 163 15.00 -12.29 2.88
N SER A 164 13.84 -11.70 2.61
CA SER A 164 13.38 -10.50 3.32
C SER A 164 13.04 -10.78 4.79
N LEU A 165 12.31 -11.88 5.06
CA LEU A 165 11.98 -12.29 6.42
C LEU A 165 13.25 -12.67 7.21
N GLY A 166 14.21 -13.35 6.57
CA GLY A 166 15.51 -13.65 7.14
C GLY A 166 16.31 -12.39 7.48
N GLY A 167 16.30 -11.40 6.60
CA GLY A 167 16.91 -10.09 6.85
C GLY A 167 16.30 -9.35 8.04
N ALA A 168 14.97 -9.40 8.18
CA ALA A 168 14.28 -8.83 9.34
C ALA A 168 14.66 -9.56 10.66
N VAL A 169 14.65 -10.89 10.66
CA VAL A 169 15.09 -11.69 11.82
C VAL A 169 16.54 -11.40 12.19
N PHE A 170 17.44 -11.32 11.20
CA PHE A 170 18.84 -10.94 11.42
C PHE A 170 18.95 -9.57 12.09
N MET A 171 18.17 -8.59 11.64
CA MET A 171 18.17 -7.25 12.21
C MET A 171 17.79 -7.25 13.70
N VAL A 172 16.80 -8.06 14.08
CA VAL A 172 16.38 -8.21 15.48
C VAL A 172 17.47 -8.88 16.32
N VAL A 173 18.01 -10.01 15.84
CA VAL A 173 18.98 -10.83 16.59
C VAL A 173 20.32 -10.10 16.78
N TYR A 174 20.83 -9.45 15.73
CA TYR A 174 22.12 -8.75 15.78
C TYR A 174 22.00 -7.27 16.17
N GLY A 175 20.77 -6.76 16.28
CA GLY A 175 20.51 -5.48 16.94
C GLY A 175 20.46 -5.62 18.46
N ALA A 176 20.13 -6.81 18.98
CA ALA A 176 19.89 -7.04 20.40
C ALA A 176 21.10 -7.61 21.14
N ASP A 177 21.51 -6.92 22.21
CA ASP A 177 22.41 -7.48 23.20
C ASP A 177 21.59 -8.18 24.30
N PHE A 178 21.32 -9.48 24.10
CA PHE A 178 20.43 -10.32 24.92
C PHE A 178 20.79 -10.42 26.42
N GLY A 179 21.90 -9.83 26.87
CA GLY A 179 22.29 -9.76 28.28
C GLY A 179 21.93 -8.45 29.01
N SER A 180 21.43 -7.43 28.31
CA SER A 180 21.17 -6.08 28.86
C SER A 180 19.69 -5.82 29.15
N LYS A 181 19.38 -4.88 30.07
CA LYS A 181 17.99 -4.39 30.26
C LYS A 181 17.43 -3.72 28.99
N ASP A 182 18.31 -3.24 28.11
CA ASP A 182 17.94 -2.65 26.82
C ASP A 182 17.40 -3.70 25.84
N ALA A 183 17.77 -4.99 25.99
CA ALA A 183 17.34 -6.07 25.10
C ALA A 183 15.81 -6.24 25.04
N THR A 184 15.12 -6.15 26.18
CA THR A 184 13.66 -6.30 26.24
C THR A 184 12.95 -5.14 25.55
N SER A 185 13.43 -3.91 25.77
CA SER A 185 12.88 -2.71 25.12
C SER A 185 13.07 -2.78 23.61
N LEU A 186 14.26 -3.16 23.17
CA LEU A 186 14.57 -3.31 21.76
C LEU A 186 13.75 -4.41 21.08
N LEU A 187 13.58 -5.57 21.74
CA LEU A 187 12.75 -6.66 21.22
C LEU A 187 11.28 -6.22 21.10
N ALA A 188 10.75 -5.54 22.11
CA ALA A 188 9.41 -4.96 22.07
C ALA A 188 9.27 -3.93 20.93
N GLY A 189 10.26 -3.07 20.73
CA GLY A 189 10.27 -2.10 19.63
C GLY A 189 10.25 -2.76 18.26
N ASN A 190 11.03 -3.83 18.05
CA ASN A 190 11.01 -4.61 16.81
C ASN A 190 9.67 -5.32 16.58
N ALA A 191 9.07 -5.89 17.63
CA ALA A 191 7.73 -6.48 17.53
C ALA A 191 6.68 -5.43 17.14
N LEU A 192 6.78 -4.22 17.67
CA LEU A 192 5.92 -3.10 17.27
C LEU A 192 6.16 -2.71 15.80
N PHE A 193 7.40 -2.66 15.32
CA PHE A 193 7.67 -2.40 13.90
C PHE A 193 7.09 -3.47 12.96
N PHE A 194 7.07 -4.73 13.38
CA PHE A 194 6.38 -5.79 12.65
C PHE A 194 4.88 -5.49 12.49
N PHE A 195 4.18 -5.16 13.58
CA PHE A 195 2.76 -4.80 13.53
C PHE A 195 2.51 -3.49 12.77
N ASN A 196 3.43 -2.53 12.86
CA ASN A 196 3.40 -1.32 12.07
C ASN A 196 3.41 -1.61 10.56
N CYS A 197 4.37 -2.42 10.11
CA CYS A 197 4.52 -2.75 8.70
C CYS A 197 3.33 -3.56 8.18
N MET A 198 2.81 -4.47 8.99
CA MET A 198 1.57 -5.21 8.69
C MET A 198 0.36 -4.27 8.61
N GLY A 199 0.23 -3.33 9.55
CA GLY A 199 -0.83 -2.31 9.56
C GLY A 199 -0.80 -1.46 8.28
N THR A 200 0.37 -0.99 7.86
CA THR A 200 0.50 -0.24 6.59
C THR A 200 0.09 -1.08 5.39
N SER A 201 0.51 -2.34 5.35
CA SER A 201 0.19 -3.28 4.26
C SER A 201 -1.32 -3.51 4.14
N MET A 202 -1.96 -3.80 5.27
CA MET A 202 -3.42 -3.99 5.32
C MET A 202 -4.17 -2.70 5.00
N TYR A 203 -3.71 -1.54 5.45
CA TYR A 203 -4.29 -0.25 5.09
C TYR A 203 -4.30 -0.06 3.56
N VAL A 204 -3.16 -0.26 2.89
CA VAL A 204 -3.07 -0.07 1.43
C VAL A 204 -3.97 -1.06 0.69
N ILE A 205 -4.08 -2.31 1.15
CA ILE A 205 -5.00 -3.31 0.57
C ILE A 205 -6.47 -2.90 0.76
N CYS A 206 -6.89 -2.56 1.98
CA CYS A 206 -8.26 -2.12 2.27
C CYS A 206 -8.59 -0.81 1.52
N ALA A 207 -7.67 0.15 1.49
CA ALA A 207 -7.82 1.37 0.72
C ALA A 207 -7.99 1.07 -0.77
N LYS A 208 -7.25 0.10 -1.33
CA LYS A 208 -7.41 -0.32 -2.72
C LYS A 208 -8.82 -0.79 -3.02
N VAL A 209 -9.42 -1.60 -2.14
CA VAL A 209 -10.82 -2.05 -2.28
C VAL A 209 -11.76 -0.86 -2.40
N VAL A 210 -11.64 0.11 -1.49
CA VAL A 210 -12.52 1.29 -1.46
C VAL A 210 -12.28 2.20 -2.68
N LEU A 211 -11.03 2.37 -3.10
CA LEU A 211 -10.67 3.13 -4.31
C LEU A 211 -11.29 2.50 -5.57
N LEU A 212 -11.27 1.17 -5.68
CA LEU A 212 -11.90 0.44 -6.78
C LEU A 212 -13.44 0.56 -6.78
N ARG A 213 -14.05 0.82 -5.62
CA ARG A 213 -15.49 1.14 -5.48
C ARG A 213 -15.83 2.58 -5.89
N GLY A 214 -14.86 3.36 -6.38
CA GLY A 214 -15.07 4.71 -6.93
C GLY A 214 -14.95 5.86 -5.94
N TYR A 215 -14.47 5.61 -4.72
CA TYR A 215 -14.20 6.68 -3.76
C TYR A 215 -12.91 7.44 -4.13
N PRO A 216 -12.88 8.77 -3.96
CA PRO A 216 -11.67 9.55 -4.16
C PRO A 216 -10.66 9.30 -3.04
N ALA A 217 -9.37 9.36 -3.38
CA ALA A 217 -8.29 9.07 -2.43
C ALA A 217 -8.28 10.00 -1.22
N SER A 218 -8.63 11.28 -1.40
CA SER A 218 -8.78 12.27 -0.34
C SER A 218 -9.79 11.82 0.73
N SER A 219 -10.99 11.38 0.32
CA SER A 219 -12.01 10.87 1.23
C SER A 219 -11.56 9.59 1.91
N VAL A 220 -10.92 8.66 1.18
CA VAL A 220 -10.40 7.42 1.77
C VAL A 220 -9.40 7.73 2.87
N THR A 221 -8.41 8.58 2.62
CA THR A 221 -7.40 8.96 3.61
C THR A 221 -8.02 9.71 4.79
N ALA A 222 -8.90 10.69 4.53
CA ALA A 222 -9.55 11.49 5.58
C ALA A 222 -10.36 10.62 6.56
N TRP A 223 -11.26 9.78 6.06
CA TRP A 223 -12.08 8.93 6.92
C TRP A 223 -11.25 7.88 7.67
N SER A 224 -10.19 7.36 7.03
CA SER A 224 -9.27 6.42 7.70
C SER A 224 -8.56 7.09 8.88
N TYR A 225 -8.08 8.33 8.70
CA TYR A 225 -7.45 9.11 9.76
C TYR A 225 -8.42 9.48 10.89
N LEU A 226 -9.66 9.87 10.57
CA LEU A 226 -10.67 10.20 11.57
C LEU A 226 -11.03 8.98 12.44
N VAL A 227 -11.21 7.81 11.81
CA VAL A 227 -11.44 6.56 12.55
C VAL A 227 -10.20 6.18 13.35
N GLY A 228 -9.00 6.31 12.77
CA GLY A 228 -7.73 6.05 13.47
C GLY A 228 -7.56 6.92 14.72
N ALA A 229 -7.84 8.23 14.61
CA ALA A 229 -7.84 9.17 15.73
C ALA A 229 -8.88 8.82 16.79
N LEU A 230 -10.09 8.41 16.39
CA LEU A 230 -11.13 7.96 17.30
C LEU A 230 -10.72 6.71 18.10
N LEU A 231 -10.00 5.78 17.47
CA LEU A 231 -9.46 4.58 18.13
C LEU A 231 -8.24 4.90 19.00
N LEU A 232 -7.39 5.85 18.58
CA LEU A 232 -6.25 6.32 19.38
C LEU A 232 -6.69 7.02 20.65
N PHE A 233 -7.80 7.76 20.62
CA PHE A 233 -8.26 8.58 21.75
C PHE A 233 -8.38 7.81 23.08
N PRO A 234 -9.15 6.70 23.18
CA PRO A 234 -9.26 5.96 24.44
C PRO A 234 -7.93 5.30 24.84
N VAL A 235 -7.15 4.81 23.88
CA VAL A 235 -5.86 4.16 24.17
C VAL A 235 -4.86 5.16 24.72
N ALA A 236 -4.69 6.30 24.06
CA ALA A 236 -3.77 7.34 24.46
C ALA A 236 -4.17 7.95 25.82
N SER A 237 -5.47 8.18 26.03
CA SER A 237 -5.99 8.66 27.32
C SER A 237 -5.76 7.64 28.43
N GLY A 238 -5.96 6.34 28.15
CA GLY A 238 -5.72 5.25 29.09
C GLY A 238 -4.25 5.13 29.50
N PHE A 239 -3.32 5.14 28.54
CA PHE A 239 -1.88 5.14 28.84
C PHE A 239 -1.43 6.38 29.60
N SER A 240 -2.11 7.52 29.39
CA SER A 240 -1.80 8.77 30.08
C SER A 240 -2.51 8.91 31.42
N SER A 241 -3.25 7.89 31.88
CA SER A 241 -3.94 7.92 33.16
C SER A 241 -3.01 7.71 34.36
N SER A 242 -1.84 7.11 34.15
CA SER A 242 -0.81 6.93 35.19
C SER A 242 0.60 7.08 34.63
N CYS A 243 1.49 7.67 35.42
CA CYS A 243 2.91 7.80 35.07
C CYS A 243 3.58 6.44 34.84
N ASP A 244 3.17 5.39 35.56
CA ASP A 244 3.74 4.05 35.42
C ASP A 244 3.47 3.45 34.03
N LEU A 245 2.28 3.69 33.47
CA LEU A 245 1.93 3.24 32.12
C LEU A 245 2.69 4.02 31.05
N VAL A 246 2.90 5.32 31.26
CA VAL A 246 3.75 6.15 30.37
C VAL A 246 5.21 5.68 30.44
N ALA A 247 5.72 5.35 31.63
CA ALA A 247 7.08 4.85 31.82
C ALA A 247 7.30 3.48 31.15
N PHE A 248 6.26 2.64 31.04
CA PHE A 248 6.34 1.36 30.31
C PHE A 248 6.60 1.54 28.81
N ILE A 249 5.92 2.49 28.17
CA ILE A 249 6.08 2.79 26.73
C ILE A 249 7.20 3.79 26.45
N CYS A 250 7.68 4.46 27.48
CA CYS A 250 8.67 5.52 27.40
C CYS A 250 9.63 5.44 28.61
N PRO A 251 10.51 4.42 28.67
CA PRO A 251 11.36 4.19 29.82
C PRO A 251 12.39 5.33 30.01
N PRO A 252 12.73 5.68 31.27
CA PRO A 252 13.72 6.70 31.55
C PRO A 252 15.12 6.22 31.12
N GLU A 253 15.82 7.02 30.32
CA GLU A 253 17.20 6.77 29.92
C GLU A 253 18.16 7.07 31.09
N PRO A 254 19.26 6.30 31.25
CA PRO A 254 20.25 6.57 32.28
C PRO A 254 21.06 7.84 31.97
N LEU A 255 20.67 8.95 32.59
CA LEU A 255 21.49 10.13 32.97
C LEU A 255 22.33 10.88 31.89
N THR A 256 22.28 10.56 30.60
CA THR A 256 23.07 11.27 29.57
C THR A 256 22.28 12.28 28.73
N GLU A 257 20.95 12.35 28.83
CA GLU A 257 20.12 13.35 28.14
C GLU A 257 19.12 13.97 29.12
N PRO A 258 19.02 15.31 29.23
CA PRO A 258 18.12 15.99 30.17
C PRO A 258 16.62 15.85 29.81
N LEU A 259 16.29 15.11 28.74
CA LEU A 259 14.97 15.14 28.09
C LEU A 259 14.32 13.74 27.98
N SER A 260 14.50 12.89 28.99
CA SER A 260 13.85 11.57 28.98
C SER A 260 12.37 11.65 29.43
N CYS A 261 11.52 10.84 28.80
CA CYS A 261 10.14 10.65 29.22
C CYS A 261 10.07 10.22 30.69
N GLY A 262 9.34 10.97 31.51
CA GLY A 262 9.13 10.66 32.92
C GLY A 262 10.13 11.34 33.88
N ALA A 263 11.18 12.00 33.37
CA ALA A 263 12.04 12.85 34.20
C ALA A 263 11.50 14.28 34.34
N LEU A 264 10.68 14.75 33.38
CA LEU A 264 9.95 16.02 33.47
C LEU A 264 8.49 15.79 33.89
N PRO A 265 7.91 16.65 34.75
CA PRO A 265 6.47 16.64 35.06
C PRO A 265 5.59 16.66 33.81
N THR A 266 6.04 17.37 32.76
CA THR A 266 5.30 17.54 31.50
C THR A 266 5.14 16.27 30.67
N SER A 267 5.94 15.22 30.87
CA SER A 267 5.74 13.94 30.16
C SER A 267 4.63 13.10 30.79
N CYS A 268 4.36 13.31 32.08
CA CYS A 268 3.27 12.69 32.82
C CYS A 268 1.97 13.49 32.78
N ASP A 269 2.06 14.82 32.63
CA ASP A 269 0.89 15.68 32.47
C ASP A 269 0.20 15.37 31.13
N PRO A 270 -1.01 14.78 31.14
CA PRO A 270 -1.73 14.52 29.91
C PRO A 270 -1.94 15.85 29.16
N TRP A 271 -1.73 15.84 27.86
CA TRP A 271 -1.90 17.01 26.97
C TRP A 271 -0.85 18.13 27.06
N ALA A 272 0.16 18.00 27.94
CA ALA A 272 1.28 18.93 27.94
C ALA A 272 2.20 18.66 26.73
N VAL A 273 2.23 19.59 25.77
CA VAL A 273 3.09 19.49 24.58
C VAL A 273 4.40 20.23 24.85
N PRO A 274 5.56 19.54 24.89
CA PRO A 274 6.86 20.19 25.02
C PRO A 274 7.13 21.12 23.83
N SER A 275 7.76 22.27 24.08
CA SER A 275 8.12 23.22 23.02
C SER A 275 9.07 22.61 21.98
N SER A 276 9.95 21.69 22.40
CA SER A 276 10.83 20.89 21.54
C SER A 276 10.08 20.00 20.55
N ALA A 277 8.85 19.57 20.89
CA ALA A 277 8.07 18.67 20.06
C ALA A 277 7.23 19.39 18.99
N ILE A 278 7.08 20.72 19.05
CA ILE A 278 6.18 21.49 18.16
C ILE A 278 6.59 21.35 16.69
N LEU A 279 7.87 21.60 16.36
CA LEU A 279 8.34 21.52 14.97
C LEU A 279 8.32 20.08 14.43
N PRO A 280 8.79 19.06 15.17
CA PRO A 280 8.62 17.66 14.77
C PRO A 280 7.16 17.25 14.55
N LEU A 281 6.27 17.65 15.45
CA LEU A 281 4.84 17.36 15.37
C LEU A 281 4.21 18.02 14.13
N ALA A 282 4.55 19.28 13.84
CA ALA A 282 4.08 19.99 12.64
C ALA A 282 4.54 19.28 11.36
N TYR A 283 5.81 18.87 11.30
CA TYR A 283 6.34 18.11 10.17
C TYR A 283 5.62 16.77 10.00
N TRP A 284 5.34 16.05 11.09
CA TRP A 284 4.62 14.78 11.03
C TRP A 284 3.14 14.93 10.64
N ILE A 285 2.48 15.99 11.09
CA ILE A 285 1.10 16.30 10.70
C ILE A 285 1.04 16.62 9.21
N LEU A 286 1.85 17.56 8.73
CA LEU A 286 1.76 18.09 7.38
C LEU A 286 2.45 17.18 6.36
N GLY A 287 3.72 16.86 6.60
CA GLY A 287 4.54 16.06 5.68
C GLY A 287 4.11 14.61 5.65
N ASN A 288 4.16 13.93 6.81
CA ASN A 288 3.89 12.49 6.84
C ASN A 288 2.39 12.22 6.70
N SER A 289 1.57 12.78 7.58
CA SER A 289 0.16 12.42 7.67
C SER A 289 -0.69 13.02 6.57
N CYS A 290 -0.58 14.32 6.30
CA CYS A 290 -1.39 14.94 5.25
C CYS A 290 -0.86 14.62 3.85
N VAL A 291 0.41 14.95 3.57
CA VAL A 291 0.96 14.83 2.21
C VAL A 291 1.30 13.39 1.86
N ALA A 292 2.14 12.71 2.64
CA ALA A 292 2.66 11.40 2.24
C ALA A 292 1.58 10.32 2.20
N TYR A 293 0.67 10.25 3.18
CA TYR A 293 -0.45 9.29 3.11
C TYR A 293 -1.44 9.64 2.00
N TRP A 294 -1.73 10.92 1.76
CA TRP A 294 -2.61 11.28 0.64
C TRP A 294 -1.99 10.88 -0.71
N LEU A 295 -0.70 11.18 -0.93
CA LEU A 295 0.03 10.76 -2.14
C LEU A 295 0.10 9.25 -2.28
N MET A 296 0.35 8.52 -1.19
CA MET A 296 0.38 7.05 -1.18
C MET A 296 -0.99 6.47 -1.55
N THR A 297 -2.07 6.96 -0.95
CA THR A 297 -3.43 6.49 -1.24
C THR A 297 -3.87 6.89 -2.65
N TRP A 298 -3.48 8.07 -3.12
CA TRP A 298 -3.72 8.51 -4.49
C TRP A 298 -2.98 7.62 -5.49
N ALA A 299 -1.69 7.35 -5.28
CA ALA A 299 -0.90 6.46 -6.13
C ALA A 299 -1.46 5.03 -6.12
N ASN A 300 -1.96 4.55 -4.96
CA ASN A 300 -2.64 3.26 -4.83
C ASN A 300 -3.93 3.16 -5.63
N ARG A 301 -4.53 4.28 -6.05
CA ARG A 301 -5.63 4.25 -7.02
C ARG A 301 -5.17 3.76 -8.39
N HIS A 302 -3.98 4.19 -8.82
CA HIS A 302 -3.45 4.01 -10.17
C HIS A 302 -2.43 2.88 -10.29
N ALA A 303 -1.84 2.43 -9.18
CA ALA A 303 -0.87 1.33 -9.13
C ALA A 303 -1.36 0.17 -8.25
N GLN A 304 -0.70 -0.98 -8.34
CA GLN A 304 -0.94 -2.12 -7.44
C GLN A 304 -0.37 -1.83 -6.05
N ALA A 305 -1.03 -2.34 -5.01
CA ALA A 305 -0.66 -2.10 -3.61
C ALA A 305 0.80 -2.47 -3.30
N GLY A 306 1.26 -3.65 -3.76
CA GLY A 306 2.65 -4.08 -3.58
C GLY A 306 3.66 -3.16 -4.27
N PHE A 307 3.31 -2.63 -5.46
CA PHE A 307 4.16 -1.68 -6.18
C PHE A 307 4.26 -0.32 -5.46
N VAL A 308 3.16 0.16 -4.88
CA VAL A 308 3.15 1.40 -4.08
C VAL A 308 4.10 1.27 -2.89
N LEU A 309 4.04 0.16 -2.15
CA LEU A 309 4.87 -0.06 -0.98
C LEU A 309 6.32 -0.46 -1.30
N ALA A 310 6.62 -0.85 -2.54
CA ALA A 310 8.00 -1.08 -2.97
C ALA A 310 8.90 0.15 -2.75
N TYR A 311 8.33 1.35 -2.87
CA TYR A 311 9.06 2.60 -2.68
C TYR A 311 9.48 2.84 -1.22
N CYS A 312 8.93 2.10 -0.25
CA CYS A 312 9.34 2.20 1.15
C CYS A 312 10.82 1.85 1.37
N ALA A 313 11.47 1.20 0.39
CA ALA A 313 12.93 1.03 0.33
C ALA A 313 13.71 2.36 0.38
N LEU A 314 13.10 3.48 0.02
CA LEU A 314 13.69 4.82 0.10
C LEU A 314 13.74 5.38 1.53
N GLN A 315 12.91 4.87 2.44
CA GLN A 315 12.84 5.37 3.82
C GLN A 315 14.16 5.17 4.59
N PRO A 316 14.78 3.97 4.63
CA PRO A 316 16.06 3.80 5.33
C PRO A 316 17.20 4.59 4.69
N LEU A 317 17.22 4.77 3.37
CA LEU A 317 18.21 5.62 2.69
C LEU A 317 18.08 7.07 3.14
N THR A 318 16.86 7.61 3.11
CA THR A 318 16.58 9.00 3.49
C THR A 318 16.86 9.23 4.98
N SER A 319 16.42 8.30 5.84
CA SER A 319 16.64 8.33 7.29
C SER A 319 18.13 8.31 7.63
N THR A 320 18.90 7.42 6.98
CA THR A 320 20.35 7.32 7.20
C THR A 320 21.08 8.57 6.73
N LEU A 321 20.79 9.06 5.51
CA LEU A 321 21.38 10.29 4.98
C LEU A 321 21.11 11.48 5.89
N LEU A 322 19.86 11.65 6.32
CA LEU A 322 19.47 12.75 7.20
C LEU A 322 20.15 12.63 8.58
N SER A 323 20.24 11.42 9.14
CA SER A 323 20.92 11.17 10.41
C SER A 323 22.41 11.49 10.32
N VAL A 324 23.10 11.07 9.26
CA VAL A 324 24.52 11.38 9.02
C VAL A 324 24.75 12.88 8.90
N VAL A 325 23.89 13.58 8.16
CA VAL A 325 23.97 15.05 8.01
C VAL A 325 23.79 15.73 9.36
N ILE A 326 22.74 15.40 10.11
CA ILE A 326 22.47 16.02 11.41
C ILE A 326 23.64 15.76 12.38
N ILE A 327 24.12 14.52 12.48
CA ILE A 327 25.24 14.17 13.37
C ILE A 327 26.52 14.92 12.97
N SER A 328 26.79 15.07 11.67
CA SER A 328 28.01 15.72 11.18
C SER A 328 28.02 17.24 11.41
N PHE A 329 26.85 17.90 11.35
CA PHE A 329 26.75 19.37 11.47
C PHE A 329 26.34 19.84 12.86
N VAL A 330 25.54 19.06 13.59
CA VAL A 330 24.93 19.45 14.88
C VAL A 330 25.50 18.63 16.04
N GLY A 331 26.12 17.48 15.77
CA GLY A 331 26.54 16.52 16.78
C GLY A 331 25.45 15.48 17.09
N ASN A 332 25.72 14.59 18.05
CA ASN A 332 24.74 13.60 18.47
C ASN A 332 23.63 14.29 19.27
N VAL A 333 22.42 14.35 18.70
CA VAL A 333 21.23 14.97 19.30
C VAL A 333 20.09 13.96 19.35
N GLY A 334 19.37 13.90 20.48
CA GLY A 334 18.16 13.10 20.62
C GLY A 334 18.36 11.60 20.47
N GLY A 335 19.54 11.08 20.83
CA GLY A 335 19.85 9.65 20.77
C GLY A 335 19.91 9.08 19.35
N LEU A 336 20.23 9.91 18.34
CA LEU A 336 20.46 9.44 16.98
C LEU A 336 21.71 8.53 16.95
N GLN A 337 21.52 7.30 16.53
CA GLN A 337 22.60 6.33 16.38
C GLN A 337 22.91 6.11 14.90
N LEU A 338 24.19 5.94 14.58
CA LEU A 338 24.59 5.48 13.27
C LEU A 338 24.25 3.97 13.12
N PRO A 339 23.94 3.51 11.90
CA PRO A 339 23.62 2.11 11.67
C PRO A 339 24.80 1.19 12.04
N GLY A 340 24.51 0.14 12.80
CA GLY A 340 25.47 -0.90 13.18
C GLY A 340 25.49 -2.10 12.23
N LEU A 341 25.98 -3.25 12.70
CA LEU A 341 26.01 -4.52 11.93
C LEU A 341 24.61 -5.02 11.56
N ASN A 342 23.59 -4.65 12.33
CA ASN A 342 22.18 -4.92 12.05
C ASN A 342 21.73 -4.36 10.67
N LEU A 343 22.44 -3.37 10.10
CA LEU A 343 22.19 -2.85 8.75
C LEU A 343 22.30 -3.92 7.65
N LEU A 344 23.11 -4.97 7.85
CA LEU A 344 23.20 -6.09 6.89
C LEU A 344 21.84 -6.78 6.69
N GLY A 345 21.02 -6.85 7.75
CA GLY A 345 19.64 -7.32 7.67
C GLY A 345 18.78 -6.42 6.76
N GLY A 346 18.93 -5.10 6.88
CA GLY A 346 18.29 -4.12 6.00
C GLY A 346 18.66 -4.31 4.52
N ILE A 347 19.94 -4.57 4.24
CA ILE A 347 20.42 -4.88 2.87
C ILE A 347 19.76 -6.15 2.35
N ALA A 348 19.67 -7.21 3.17
CA ALA A 348 19.00 -8.44 2.78
C ALA A 348 17.51 -8.21 2.47
N ILE A 349 16.79 -7.39 3.23
CA ILE A 349 15.39 -7.02 2.94
C ILE A 349 15.28 -6.35 1.56
N VAL A 350 16.17 -5.41 1.25
CA VAL A 350 16.17 -4.73 -0.06
C VAL A 350 16.45 -5.71 -1.20
N ILE A 351 17.41 -6.63 -1.04
CA ILE A 351 17.70 -7.68 -2.03
C ILE A 351 16.49 -8.60 -2.25
N GLY A 352 15.84 -9.03 -1.17
CA GLY A 352 14.62 -9.85 -1.24
C GLY A 352 13.48 -9.13 -1.97
N LEU A 353 13.28 -7.84 -1.67
CA LEU A 353 12.31 -6.99 -2.37
C LEU A 353 12.62 -6.82 -3.86
N ILE A 354 13.87 -6.57 -4.24
CA ILE A 354 14.26 -6.47 -5.66
C ILE A 354 13.94 -7.78 -6.39
N THR A 355 14.19 -8.92 -5.75
CA THR A 355 13.89 -10.24 -6.31
C THR A 355 12.38 -10.42 -6.52
N ILE A 356 11.57 -10.05 -5.53
CA ILE A 356 10.10 -10.04 -5.60
C ILE A 356 9.61 -9.18 -6.77
N LEU A 357 10.11 -7.95 -6.88
CA LEU A 357 9.65 -6.99 -7.89
C LEU A 357 10.00 -7.44 -9.30
N ARG A 358 11.22 -7.95 -9.51
CA ARG A 358 11.63 -8.50 -10.80
C ARG A 358 10.74 -9.66 -11.24
N GLU A 359 10.40 -10.53 -10.32
CA GLU A 359 9.51 -11.66 -10.60
C GLU A 359 8.07 -11.18 -10.87
N GLY A 360 7.61 -10.15 -10.15
CA GLY A 360 6.32 -9.51 -10.40
C GLY A 360 6.21 -8.87 -11.78
N VAL A 361 7.28 -8.24 -12.27
CA VAL A 361 7.35 -7.68 -13.64
C VAL A 361 7.26 -8.79 -14.68
N LYS A 362 8.08 -9.85 -14.55
CA LYS A 362 8.03 -11.01 -15.45
C LYS A 362 6.64 -11.66 -15.47
N ASP A 363 6.00 -11.82 -14.32
CA ASP A 363 4.64 -12.34 -14.22
C ASP A 363 3.60 -11.45 -14.91
N ALA A 364 3.79 -10.13 -14.88
CA ALA A 364 2.91 -9.20 -15.58
C ALA A 364 3.12 -9.28 -17.11
N GLU A 365 4.37 -9.29 -17.56
CA GLU A 365 4.74 -9.45 -18.98
C GLU A 365 4.20 -10.77 -19.55
N ASN A 366 4.38 -11.88 -18.83
CA ASN A 366 3.87 -13.19 -19.24
C ASN A 366 2.34 -13.18 -19.38
N ARG A 367 1.62 -12.54 -18.45
CA ARG A 367 0.15 -12.41 -18.54
C ARG A 367 -0.30 -11.57 -19.73
N ALA A 368 0.40 -10.47 -20.01
CA ALA A 368 0.11 -9.64 -21.18
C ALA A 368 0.35 -10.40 -22.48
N ALA A 369 1.45 -11.15 -22.56
CA ALA A 369 1.75 -12.00 -23.71
C ALA A 369 0.68 -13.09 -23.91
N THR A 370 0.31 -13.82 -22.85
CA THR A 370 -0.76 -14.84 -22.93
C THR A 370 -2.10 -14.23 -23.37
N ALA A 371 -2.49 -13.09 -22.80
CA ALA A 371 -3.74 -12.42 -23.16
C ALA A 371 -3.75 -11.98 -24.64
N PHE A 372 -2.63 -11.46 -25.15
CA PHE A 372 -2.49 -11.12 -26.56
C PHE A 372 -2.62 -12.37 -27.46
N THR A 373 -1.96 -13.47 -27.10
CA THR A 373 -2.06 -14.74 -27.84
C THR A 373 -3.49 -15.28 -27.86
N THR A 374 -4.20 -15.26 -26.72
CA THR A 374 -5.59 -15.71 -26.65
C THR A 374 -6.51 -14.84 -27.53
N LEU A 375 -6.35 -13.51 -27.50
CA LEU A 375 -7.12 -12.61 -28.37
C LEU A 375 -6.81 -12.84 -29.85
N GLN A 376 -5.55 -13.15 -30.18
CA GLN A 376 -5.16 -13.49 -31.55
C GLN A 376 -5.80 -14.81 -32.02
N GLU A 377 -5.78 -15.85 -31.19
CA GLU A 377 -6.45 -17.14 -31.49
C GLU A 377 -7.98 -16.98 -31.64
N GLU A 378 -8.62 -16.19 -30.77
CA GLU A 378 -10.05 -15.85 -30.88
C GLU A 378 -10.35 -15.10 -32.18
N TRP A 379 -9.51 -14.13 -32.56
CA TRP A 379 -9.66 -13.42 -33.82
C TRP A 379 -9.47 -14.33 -35.03
N GLU A 380 -8.44 -15.18 -35.04
CA GLU A 380 -8.18 -16.13 -36.15
C GLU A 380 -9.32 -17.16 -36.32
N THR A 381 -9.95 -17.58 -35.22
CA THR A 381 -11.10 -18.51 -35.26
C THR A 381 -12.40 -17.85 -35.71
N THR A 382 -12.64 -16.58 -35.34
CA THR A 382 -13.85 -15.84 -35.76
C THR A 382 -13.73 -15.16 -37.14
N SER A 383 -12.52 -14.85 -37.60
CA SER A 383 -12.28 -14.19 -38.90
C SER A 383 -12.11 -15.17 -40.07
N ARG A 384 -12.05 -16.48 -39.81
CA ARG A 384 -12.12 -17.48 -40.88
C ARG A 384 -13.50 -17.41 -41.55
N PRO A 385 -13.60 -17.03 -42.84
CA PRO A 385 -14.87 -17.12 -43.55
C PRO A 385 -15.30 -18.59 -43.55
N GLU A 386 -16.60 -18.85 -43.32
CA GLU A 386 -17.20 -20.16 -43.53
C GLU A 386 -17.12 -20.54 -45.02
N GLY A 387 -15.94 -20.97 -45.44
CA GLY A 387 -15.67 -21.51 -46.76
C GLY A 387 -16.25 -22.93 -46.86
N GLY A 388 -17.54 -22.99 -47.19
CA GLY A 388 -18.14 -24.06 -48.00
C GLY A 388 -17.92 -25.51 -47.54
N ARG A 389 -18.52 -25.92 -46.42
CA ARG A 389 -18.97 -27.32 -46.30
C ARG A 389 -20.36 -27.44 -46.91
N SER A 390 -20.39 -27.64 -48.22
CA SER A 390 -21.57 -28.11 -48.93
C SER A 390 -22.10 -29.37 -48.26
N LYS A 391 -23.37 -29.33 -47.83
CA LYS A 391 -24.18 -30.50 -47.49
C LYS A 391 -24.13 -31.53 -48.62
N GLN A 392 -23.28 -32.55 -48.50
CA GLN A 392 -23.60 -33.85 -49.12
C GLN A 392 -24.48 -34.61 -48.13
N ARG A 393 -25.80 -34.41 -48.28
CA ARG A 393 -26.80 -35.39 -47.87
C ARG A 393 -26.60 -36.63 -48.75
N GLY A 394 -25.91 -37.63 -48.23
CA GLY A 394 -25.95 -39.00 -48.73
C GLY A 394 -26.67 -39.86 -47.70
N ALA A 395 -27.88 -40.30 -48.04
CA ALA A 395 -28.62 -41.29 -47.26
C ALA A 395 -27.88 -42.64 -47.26
N GLY A 396 -27.81 -43.32 -46.10
CA GLY A 396 -27.16 -44.63 -46.02
C GLY A 396 -27.05 -45.20 -44.60
N ALA A 397 -28.18 -45.67 -44.09
CA ALA A 397 -28.39 -46.75 -43.12
C ALA A 397 -27.27 -47.24 -42.14
N SER A 398 -27.71 -47.37 -40.88
CA SER A 398 -27.63 -48.61 -40.06
C SER A 398 -26.38 -48.92 -39.19
N LYS A 399 -26.68 -48.99 -37.87
CA LYS A 399 -26.16 -49.87 -36.80
C LYS A 399 -24.82 -49.57 -36.12
N GLY A 400 -24.93 -49.25 -34.82
CA GLY A 400 -24.43 -50.15 -33.77
C GLY A 400 -23.14 -49.76 -33.02
N GLY A 401 -23.28 -49.45 -31.73
CA GLY A 401 -22.44 -50.05 -30.69
C GLY A 401 -21.22 -49.29 -30.16
N ARG A 402 -21.27 -49.02 -28.84
CA ARG A 402 -20.19 -49.02 -27.82
C ARG A 402 -18.97 -48.08 -27.95
N ALA A 403 -18.78 -47.30 -26.89
CA ALA A 403 -17.48 -46.82 -26.39
C ALA A 403 -16.70 -47.96 -25.67
N PRO A 404 -15.50 -47.75 -25.07
CA PRO A 404 -14.35 -46.86 -25.39
C PRO A 404 -12.99 -47.64 -25.38
N VAL A 405 -11.86 -46.90 -25.39
CA VAL A 405 -10.48 -47.30 -24.98
C VAL A 405 -9.60 -47.95 -26.06
N GLN A 406 -8.47 -47.34 -26.43
CA GLN A 406 -7.12 -47.70 -25.95
C GLN A 406 -6.00 -47.05 -26.80
N THR A 407 -4.95 -46.66 -26.09
CA THR A 407 -3.59 -46.28 -26.53
C THR A 407 -2.96 -47.24 -27.55
N CYS A 408 -2.13 -46.72 -28.47
CA CYS A 408 -0.82 -47.33 -28.74
C CYS A 408 0.14 -46.43 -29.54
N GLU A 409 1.40 -46.67 -29.22
CA GLU A 409 2.65 -46.07 -29.69
C GLU A 409 2.85 -46.14 -31.21
N MET A 410 3.62 -45.18 -31.74
CA MET A 410 4.34 -45.35 -33.00
C MET A 410 5.84 -45.35 -32.72
N GLY A 411 6.46 -46.52 -32.89
CA GLY A 411 7.88 -46.64 -33.16
C GLY A 411 8.17 -46.29 -34.62
N SER A 412 9.27 -45.59 -34.86
CA SER A 412 9.88 -45.45 -36.18
C SER A 412 11.16 -46.29 -36.23
N THR A 413 11.17 -47.24 -37.15
CA THR A 413 12.30 -48.07 -37.56
C THR A 413 13.23 -47.35 -38.55
N SER A 414 14.43 -47.93 -38.65
CA SER A 414 15.32 -48.06 -39.81
C SER A 414 16.23 -46.89 -40.21
N GLY A 415 17.53 -47.19 -40.18
CA GLY A 415 18.66 -46.39 -40.65
C GLY A 415 19.93 -46.77 -39.92
#